data_AF-A0A699XDQ3-F1
#
_entry.id   AF-A0A699XDQ3-F1
#
_cell.length_a   1.000
_cell.length_b   1.000
_cell.length_c   1.000
_cell.angle_alpha   90.00
_cell.angle_beta   90.00
_cell.angle_gamma   90.00
#
_symmetry.space_group_name_H-M   'P 1'
#
loop_
_entity.id
_entity.type
_entity.pdbx_description
1 polymer ?
#
loop_
_entity_poly.entity_id
_entity_poly.type
_entity_poly.pdbx_seq_one_letter_code
_entity_poly.pdbx_strand_id
1 'polypeptide(L)'
;LLSKASPNIIAPTYIHPTAQIDPSAKIGPNVAIGPGVQIEAGVRVKDAIVMEGSTLEKHSAVLDAIVGMDCHIGQWARVDGSPEPE
;
A
#
# COMPACT_ATOMS: atom_id res chain seq x y z
N LEU A 1 4.48 -0.17 17.23
CA LEU A 1 3.28 -0.14 16.37
C LEU A 1 3.67 0.18 14.93
N LEU A 2 4.42 1.25 14.68
CA LEU A 2 4.91 1.57 13.33
C LEU A 2 6.02 0.61 12.87
N SER A 3 6.04 0.36 11.57
CA SER A 3 7.09 -0.42 10.89
C SER A 3 8.41 0.35 10.91
N LYS A 4 9.52 -0.38 11.08
CA LYS A 4 10.85 0.22 11.06
C LYS A 4 11.16 0.73 9.65
N ALA A 5 11.67 1.96 9.56
CA ALA A 5 12.12 2.52 8.29
C ALA A 5 13.18 1.63 7.63
N SER A 6 13.08 1.50 6.31
CA SER A 6 13.99 0.72 5.47
C SER A 6 14.09 1.39 4.09
N PRO A 7 14.97 0.93 3.17
CA PRO A 7 15.04 1.47 1.81
C PRO A 7 13.70 1.44 1.05
N ASN A 8 12.79 0.55 1.44
CA ASN A 8 11.50 0.32 0.81
C ASN A 8 10.30 0.70 1.69
N ILE A 9 10.53 1.03 2.96
CA ILE A 9 9.49 1.47 3.90
C ILE A 9 9.86 2.86 4.39
N ILE A 10 9.07 3.84 3.96
CA ILE A 10 9.19 5.23 4.39
C ILE A 10 8.21 5.45 5.54
N ALA A 11 8.73 5.86 6.70
CA ALA A 11 7.90 6.15 7.87
C ALA A 11 7.17 7.50 7.71
N PRO A 12 6.02 7.69 8.40
CA PRO A 12 5.33 6.74 9.25
C PRO A 12 4.52 5.74 8.42
N THR A 13 4.66 4.45 8.72
CA THR A 13 3.90 3.39 8.05
C THR A 13 3.54 2.33 9.10
N TYR A 14 2.31 1.82 9.04
CA TYR A 14 1.86 0.64 9.79
C TYR A 14 1.65 -0.52 8.82
N ILE A 15 2.21 -1.69 9.14
CA ILE A 15 2.01 -2.93 8.38
C ILE A 15 1.56 -4.00 9.35
N HIS A 16 0.38 -4.57 9.13
CA HIS A 16 -0.09 -5.68 9.94
C HIS A 16 0.85 -6.90 9.77
N PRO A 17 1.18 -7.66 10.84
CA PRO A 17 2.15 -8.76 10.76
C PRO A 17 1.80 -9.89 9.78
N THR A 18 0.52 -10.04 9.42
CA THR A 18 0.06 -11.06 8.46
C THR A 18 0.11 -10.59 7.01
N ALA A 19 0.35 -9.29 6.76
CA ALA A 19 0.43 -8.76 5.42
C ALA A 19 1.71 -9.28 4.75
N GLN A 20 1.60 -9.63 3.47
CA GLN A 20 2.69 -10.14 2.67
C GLN A 20 3.10 -9.07 1.68
N ILE A 21 4.35 -8.63 1.76
CA ILE A 21 4.86 -7.53 0.94
C ILE A 21 6.10 -8.01 0.23
N ASP A 22 6.08 -7.94 -1.10
CA ASP A 22 7.24 -8.22 -1.92
C ASP A 22 8.38 -7.24 -1.60
N PRO A 23 9.64 -7.71 -1.47
CA PRO A 23 10.77 -6.85 -1.16
C PRO A 23 11.01 -5.70 -2.15
N SER A 24 10.49 -5.75 -3.37
CA SER A 24 10.62 -4.70 -4.39
C SER A 24 9.51 -3.63 -4.34
N ALA A 25 8.47 -3.85 -3.54
CA ALA A 25 7.42 -2.86 -3.31
C ALA A 25 7.98 -1.67 -2.51
N LYS A 26 7.40 -0.48 -2.70
CA LYS A 26 7.73 0.70 -1.89
C LYS A 26 6.48 1.22 -1.21
N ILE A 27 6.56 1.34 0.12
CA ILE A 27 5.44 1.66 0.98
C ILE A 27 5.77 2.90 1.80
N GLY A 28 4.90 3.89 1.74
CA GLY A 28 4.99 5.12 2.52
C GLY A 28 5.44 6.34 1.72
N PRO A 29 5.45 7.53 2.36
CA PRO A 29 5.01 7.77 3.74
C PRO A 29 3.49 7.66 3.93
N ASN A 30 3.06 7.69 5.19
CA ASN A 30 1.66 7.75 5.63
C ASN A 30 0.78 6.62 5.12
N VAL A 31 1.26 5.37 5.29
CA VAL A 31 0.53 4.20 4.82
C VAL A 31 0.11 3.29 5.97
N ALA A 32 -1.11 2.75 5.89
CA ALA A 32 -1.57 1.67 6.75
C ALA A 32 -1.99 0.45 5.91
N ILE A 33 -1.37 -0.70 6.19
CA ILE A 33 -1.66 -1.97 5.53
C ILE A 33 -2.36 -2.91 6.52
N GLY A 34 -3.57 -3.35 6.18
CA GLY A 34 -4.42 -4.22 6.98
C GLY A 34 -4.00 -5.70 6.98
N PRO A 35 -4.69 -6.55 7.76
CA PRO A 35 -4.45 -7.99 7.81
C PRO A 35 -4.73 -8.67 6.47
N GLY A 36 -4.05 -9.79 6.21
CA GLY A 36 -4.20 -10.56 4.97
C GLY A 36 -3.84 -9.86 3.64
N VAL A 37 -3.45 -8.57 3.66
CA VAL A 37 -3.14 -7.83 2.42
C VAL A 37 -1.94 -8.44 1.71
N GLN A 38 -2.06 -8.58 0.40
CA GLN A 38 -0.99 -9.04 -0.49
C GLN A 38 -0.50 -7.89 -1.36
N ILE A 39 0.78 -7.56 -1.26
CA ILE A 39 1.44 -6.54 -2.07
C ILE A 39 2.48 -7.24 -2.93
N GLU A 40 2.24 -7.29 -4.23
CA GLU A 40 3.13 -7.94 -5.17
C GLU A 40 4.33 -7.06 -5.58
N ALA A 41 5.18 -7.62 -6.44
CA ALA A 41 6.42 -6.99 -6.88
C ALA A 41 6.19 -5.62 -7.54
N GLY A 42 7.04 -4.66 -7.19
CA GLY A 42 7.07 -3.34 -7.83
C GLY A 42 5.91 -2.41 -7.47
N VAL A 43 4.99 -2.80 -6.58
CA VAL A 43 3.87 -1.96 -6.13
C VAL A 43 4.37 -0.68 -5.44
N ARG A 44 3.62 0.41 -5.60
CA ARG A 44 3.87 1.70 -4.93
C ARG A 44 2.64 2.13 -4.14
N VAL A 45 2.81 2.36 -2.85
CA VAL A 45 1.74 2.86 -1.97
C VAL A 45 2.26 4.06 -1.20
N LYS A 46 1.53 5.18 -1.25
CA LYS A 46 1.88 6.42 -0.54
C LYS A 46 0.59 7.16 -0.17
N ASP A 47 0.56 7.76 1.01
CA ASP A 47 -0.57 8.55 1.50
C ASP A 47 -1.91 7.78 1.37
N ALA A 48 -1.92 6.51 1.80
CA ALA A 48 -3.01 5.59 1.49
C ALA A 48 -3.27 4.55 2.59
N ILE A 49 -4.50 4.04 2.62
CA ILE A 49 -4.92 2.94 3.49
C ILE A 49 -5.35 1.76 2.62
N VAL A 50 -4.80 0.57 2.89
CA VAL A 50 -5.22 -0.68 2.24
C VAL A 50 -5.85 -1.58 3.28
N MET A 51 -7.16 -1.81 3.15
CA MET A 51 -7.92 -2.61 4.11
C MET A 51 -7.79 -4.12 3.87
N GLU A 52 -8.26 -4.87 4.86
CA GLU A 52 -8.11 -6.33 4.97
C GLU A 52 -8.41 -7.10 3.68
N GLY A 53 -7.64 -8.18 3.46
CA GLY A 53 -7.89 -9.15 2.38
C GLY A 53 -7.57 -8.66 0.96
N SER A 54 -7.25 -7.37 0.79
CA SER A 54 -7.00 -6.80 -0.53
C SER A 54 -5.69 -7.27 -1.16
N THR A 55 -5.68 -7.32 -2.49
CA THR A 55 -4.51 -7.67 -3.31
C THR A 55 -4.13 -6.52 -4.23
N LEU A 56 -2.87 -6.10 -4.17
CA LEU A 56 -2.27 -5.12 -5.07
C LEU A 56 -1.29 -5.87 -5.98
N GLU A 57 -1.68 -6.05 -7.24
CA GLU A 57 -0.92 -6.82 -8.22
C GLU A 57 0.30 -6.05 -8.74
N LYS A 58 1.22 -6.76 -9.41
CA LYS A 58 2.54 -6.24 -9.82
C LYS A 58 2.45 -4.86 -10.48
N HIS A 59 3.37 -3.98 -10.08
CA HIS A 59 3.53 -2.65 -10.66
C HIS A 59 2.31 -1.72 -10.56
N SER A 60 1.29 -2.07 -9.77
CA SER A 60 0.20 -1.15 -9.45
C SER A 60 0.65 -0.01 -8.54
N ALA A 61 -0.11 1.08 -8.55
CA ALA A 61 0.13 2.23 -7.69
C ALA A 61 -1.17 2.67 -7.00
N VAL A 62 -1.10 2.90 -5.69
CA VAL A 62 -2.19 3.44 -4.87
C VAL A 62 -1.68 4.67 -4.16
N LEU A 63 -2.21 5.83 -4.53
CA LEU A 63 -1.80 7.13 -4.02
C LEU A 63 -3.03 7.89 -3.54
N ASP A 64 -2.90 8.56 -2.39
CA ASP A 64 -3.90 9.51 -1.89
C ASP A 64 -5.32 8.90 -1.78
N ALA A 65 -5.40 7.62 -1.41
CA ALA A 65 -6.63 6.84 -1.53
C ALA A 65 -6.84 5.84 -0.37
N ILE A 66 -8.10 5.43 -0.19
CA ILE A 66 -8.48 4.32 0.68
C ILE A 66 -8.97 3.17 -0.21
N VAL A 67 -8.31 2.02 -0.13
CA VAL A 67 -8.73 0.79 -0.80
C VAL A 67 -9.63 -0.01 0.15
N GLY A 68 -10.80 -0.40 -0.37
CA GLY A 68 -11.82 -1.22 0.29
C GLY A 68 -11.28 -2.54 0.87
N MET A 69 -12.09 -3.24 1.65
CA MET A 69 -11.79 -4.64 2.02
C MET A 69 -11.96 -5.54 0.80
N ASP A 70 -11.19 -6.63 0.73
CA ASP A 70 -11.30 -7.68 -0.31
C ASP A 70 -11.26 -7.15 -1.76
N CYS A 71 -10.54 -6.05 -1.98
CA CYS A 71 -10.39 -5.43 -3.29
C CYS A 71 -9.21 -6.02 -4.06
N HIS A 72 -9.33 -6.02 -5.40
CA HIS A 72 -8.24 -6.37 -6.30
C HIS A 72 -7.84 -5.15 -7.12
N ILE A 73 -6.61 -4.68 -6.94
CA ILE A 73 -5.99 -3.65 -7.79
C ILE A 73 -5.11 -4.37 -8.80
N GLY A 74 -5.58 -4.40 -10.05
CA GLY A 74 -4.95 -5.17 -11.12
C GLY A 74 -3.55 -4.69 -11.51
N GLN A 75 -2.82 -5.56 -12.20
CA GLN A 75 -1.46 -5.27 -12.66
C GLN A 75 -1.40 -3.96 -13.46
N TRP A 76 -0.41 -3.11 -13.17
CA TRP A 76 -0.22 -1.79 -13.79
C TRP A 76 -1.36 -0.77 -13.55
N ALA A 77 -2.36 -1.10 -12.73
CA ALA A 77 -3.41 -0.15 -12.40
C ALA A 77 -2.88 1.00 -11.53
N ARG A 78 -3.50 2.17 -11.68
CA ARG A 78 -3.24 3.35 -10.84
C ARG A 78 -4.55 3.79 -10.21
N VAL A 79 -4.60 3.76 -8.88
CA VAL A 79 -5.63 4.39 -8.07
C VAL A 79 -5.02 5.65 -7.49
N ASP A 80 -5.59 6.79 -7.84
CA ASP A 80 -5.06 8.10 -7.51
C ASP A 80 -6.22 8.96 -7.03
N GLY A 81 -6.25 9.24 -5.73
CA GLY A 81 -7.12 10.29 -5.22
C GLY A 81 -6.52 11.64 -5.59
N SER A 82 -7.32 12.54 -6.12
CA SER A 82 -6.89 13.93 -6.28
C SER A 82 -7.17 14.68 -4.98
N PRO A 83 -6.18 14.95 -4.12
CA PRO A 83 -6.38 15.93 -3.06
C PRO A 83 -6.65 17.29 -3.73
N GLU A 84 -7.64 18.03 -3.23
CA GLU A 84 -7.81 19.43 -3.65
C GLU A 84 -6.53 20.20 -3.27
N PRO A 85 -6.00 21.06 -4.16
CA PRO A 85 -4.90 21.95 -3.79
C PRO A 85 -5.36 22.88 -2.65
N GLU A 86 -4.51 23.05 -1.63
CA GLU A 86 -4.69 24.06 -0.58
C GLU A 86 -4.74 25.49 -1.12
#